data_AF-A0A2Z3I4R7-F1
#
_entry.id   AF-A0A2Z3I4R7-F1
#
_cell.length_a   1.000
_cell.length_b   1.000
_cell.length_c   1.000
_cell.angle_alpha   90.00
_cell.angle_beta   90.00
_cell.angle_gamma   90.00
#
_symmetry.space_group_name_H-M   'P 1'
#
loop_
_entity.id
_entity.type
_entity.pdbx_description
1 polymer ?
#
loop_
_entity_poly.entity_id
_entity_poly.type
_entity_poly.pdbx_seq_one_letter_code
_entity_poly.pdbx_strand_id
1 'polypeptide(L)'
;MEIILSSLLLLIGLFVSVMNWLIFFNNDILKKKHSSFGLLIGGILLCIGILTMPFPSINEYWYLAFFIDFGCIPCLVIGVSYKIIKIFK
;
A
#
# COMPACT_ATOMS: atom_id res chain seq x y z
N MET A 1 -21.34 -10.16 -11.28
CA MET A 1 -20.60 -8.97 -11.75
C MET A 1 -19.59 -8.48 -10.72
N GLU A 2 -19.98 -8.45 -9.43
CA GLU A 2 -19.15 -7.96 -8.31
C GLU A 2 -17.83 -8.74 -8.09
N ILE A 3 -17.83 -10.06 -8.32
CA ILE A 3 -16.62 -10.89 -8.21
C ILE A 3 -15.54 -10.46 -9.21
N ILE A 4 -15.93 -10.16 -10.46
CA ILE A 4 -14.99 -9.79 -11.52
C ILE A 4 -14.35 -8.43 -11.20
N LEU A 5 -15.16 -7.47 -10.76
CA LEU A 5 -14.70 -6.14 -10.36
C LEU A 5 -13.75 -6.23 -9.15
N SER A 6 -14.12 -6.98 -8.11
CA SER A 6 -13.30 -7.16 -6.91
C SER A 6 -11.96 -7.81 -7.24
N SER A 7 -11.97 -8.83 -8.10
CA SER A 7 -10.76 -9.53 -8.53
C SER A 7 -9.81 -8.62 -9.32
N LEU A 8 -10.35 -7.77 -10.20
CA LEU A 8 -9.57 -6.78 -10.94
C LEU A 8 -8.97 -5.73 -10.00
N LEU A 9 -9.74 -5.22 -9.03
CA LEU A 9 -9.26 -4.25 -8.04
C LEU A 9 -8.14 -4.83 -7.18
N LEU A 10 -8.28 -6.09 -6.75
CA LEU A 10 -7.24 -6.78 -5.98
C LEU A 10 -5.97 -6.98 -6.81
N LEU A 11 -6.08 -7.39 -8.07
CA LEU A 11 -4.92 -7.56 -8.96
C LEU A 11 -4.18 -6.24 -9.21
N ILE A 12 -4.93 -5.16 -9.48
CA ILE A 12 -4.34 -3.83 -9.70
C ILE A 12 -3.70 -3.31 -8.41
N GLY A 13 -4.40 -3.42 -7.28
CA GLY A 13 -3.88 -3.02 -5.98
C GLY A 13 -2.59 -3.75 -5.63
N LEU A 14 -2.56 -5.07 -5.81
CA LEU A 14 -1.38 -5.90 -5.56
C LEU A 14 -0.23 -5.57 -6.51
N PHE A 15 -0.51 -5.32 -7.79
CA PHE A 15 0.49 -4.86 -8.76
C PHE A 15 1.12 -3.52 -8.33
N VAL A 16 0.30 -2.54 -7.91
CA VAL A 16 0.77 -1.25 -7.39
C VAL A 16 1.61 -1.44 -6.13
N SER A 17 1.19 -2.29 -5.20
CA SER A 17 1.96 -2.59 -3.98
C SER A 17 3.32 -3.23 -4.31
N VAL A 18 3.39 -4.16 -5.26
CA VAL A 18 4.67 -4.77 -5.70
C VAL A 18 5.58 -3.72 -6.35
N MET A 19 5.05 -2.87 -7.23
CA MET A 19 5.83 -1.79 -7.84
C MET A 19 6.36 -0.82 -6.79
N ASN A 20 5.56 -0.49 -5.78
CA ASN A 20 6.02 0.34 -4.67
C ASN A 20 7.15 -0.31 -3.88
N TRP A 21 7.09 -1.62 -3.66
CA TRP A 21 8.14 -2.34 -2.96
C TRP A 21 9.45 -2.33 -3.75
N LEU A 22 9.38 -2.47 -5.08
CA LEU A 22 10.54 -2.30 -5.96
C LEU A 22 11.10 -0.89 -5.92
N ILE A 23 10.25 0.14 -5.90
CA ILE A 23 10.67 1.54 -5.78
C ILE A 23 11.32 1.81 -4.41
N PHE A 24 10.75 1.30 -3.32
CA PHE A 24 11.32 1.39 -1.98
C PHE A 24 12.71 0.73 -1.93
N PHE A 25 12.83 -0.50 -2.43
CA PHE A 25 14.13 -1.19 -2.49
C PHE A 25 15.14 -0.41 -3.34
N ASN A 26 14.71 0.13 -4.47
CA ASN A 26 15.60 0.90 -5.35
C ASN A 26 15.99 2.28 -4.77
N ASN A 27 15.14 2.88 -3.95
CA ASN A 27 15.36 4.25 -3.46
C ASN A 27 15.95 4.31 -2.06
N ASP A 28 15.51 3.46 -1.14
CA ASP A 28 16.01 3.44 0.25
C ASP A 28 17.18 2.46 0.42
N ILE A 29 17.18 1.31 -0.26
CA ILE A 29 18.29 0.33 -0.20
C ILE A 29 19.36 0.65 -1.24
N LEU A 30 18.97 0.90 -2.50
CA LEU A 30 19.92 1.24 -3.58
C LEU A 30 20.17 2.75 -3.75
N LYS A 31 19.59 3.60 -2.88
CA LYS A 31 19.82 5.06 -2.78
C LYS A 31 19.51 5.88 -4.06
N LYS A 32 18.66 5.40 -4.98
CA LYS A 32 18.23 6.20 -6.14
C LYS A 32 17.13 7.18 -5.72
N LYS A 33 17.35 8.48 -5.92
CA LYS A 33 16.41 9.52 -5.44
C LYS A 33 15.15 9.61 -6.31
N HIS A 34 14.12 8.80 -6.02
CA HIS A 34 12.77 9.06 -6.47
C HIS A 34 11.79 8.96 -5.29
N SER A 35 10.71 9.74 -5.29
CA SER A 35 9.71 9.73 -4.20
C SER A 35 8.42 9.15 -4.76
N SER A 36 8.03 7.94 -4.35
CA SER A 36 6.77 7.33 -4.78
C SER A 36 5.65 7.65 -3.79
N PHE A 37 4.68 8.46 -4.22
CA PHE A 37 3.37 8.60 -3.58
C PHE A 37 2.43 7.41 -3.85
N GLY A 38 2.89 6.41 -4.64
CA GLY A 38 2.08 5.27 -5.06
C GLY A 38 1.62 4.34 -3.93
N LEU A 39 2.27 4.42 -2.75
CA LEU A 39 2.03 3.54 -1.60
C LEU A 39 0.58 3.61 -1.10
N LEU A 40 0.06 4.81 -0.92
CA LEU A 40 -1.30 5.00 -0.42
C LEU A 40 -2.37 4.54 -1.42
N ILE A 41 -2.08 4.64 -2.72
CA ILE A 41 -3.01 4.27 -3.79
C ILE A 41 -3.17 2.73 -3.85
N GLY A 42 -2.07 1.97 -3.68
CA GLY A 42 -2.11 0.50 -3.65
C GLY A 42 -2.95 -0.05 -2.50
N GLY A 43 -2.71 0.45 -1.28
CA GLY A 43 -3.48 0.08 -0.09
C GLY A 43 -4.97 0.44 -0.19
N ILE A 44 -5.31 1.60 -0.74
CA ILE A 44 -6.71 2.02 -0.96
C ILE A 44 -7.40 1.11 -1.98
N LEU A 45 -6.74 0.78 -3.10
CA LEU A 45 -7.27 -0.12 -4.12
C LEU A 45 -7.51 -1.54 -3.59
N LEU A 46 -6.56 -2.07 -2.80
CA LEU A 46 -6.72 -3.36 -2.12
C LEU A 46 -7.88 -3.32 -1.10
N CYS A 47 -8.01 -2.25 -0.32
CA CYS A 47 -9.14 -2.09 0.61
C CYS A 47 -10.49 -2.11 -0.10
N ILE A 48 -10.62 -1.35 -1.19
CA ILE A 48 -11.87 -1.28 -1.96
C ILE A 48 -12.16 -2.65 -2.60
N GLY A 49 -11.14 -3.35 -3.10
CA GLY A 49 -11.27 -4.70 -3.63
C GLY A 49 -11.71 -5.74 -2.58
N ILE A 50 -11.22 -5.64 -1.34
CA ILE A 50 -11.67 -6.50 -0.25
C ILE A 50 -13.08 -6.11 0.19
N LEU A 51 -13.41 -4.83 0.34
CA LEU A 51 -14.75 -4.38 0.78
C LEU A 51 -15.86 -4.71 -0.24
N THR A 52 -15.52 -4.83 -1.52
CA THR A 52 -16.46 -5.17 -2.59
C THR A 52 -16.62 -6.68 -2.80
N MET A 53 -15.86 -7.52 -2.09
CA MET A 53 -16.02 -8.97 -2.18
C MET A 53 -17.40 -9.40 -1.64
N PRO A 54 -18.08 -10.35 -2.32
CA PRO A 54 -19.36 -10.87 -1.87
C PRO A 54 -19.25 -11.87 -0.71
N PHE A 55 -18.05 -12.05 -0.16
CA PHE A 55 -17.79 -12.95 0.96
C PHE A 55 -17.65 -12.13 2.25
N PRO A 56 -18.71 -12.03 3.08
CA PRO A 56 -18.69 -11.19 4.27
C PRO A 56 -17.56 -11.57 5.25
N SER A 57 -17.19 -12.85 5.30
CA SER A 57 -16.06 -13.36 6.10
C SER A 57 -14.71 -12.76 5.71
N ILE A 58 -14.54 -12.27 4.48
CA ILE A 58 -13.29 -11.68 3.98
C ILE A 58 -13.31 -10.17 4.15
N ASN A 59 -14.49 -9.55 4.04
CA ASN A 59 -14.66 -8.09 4.15
C ASN A 59 -14.22 -7.56 5.51
N GLU A 60 -14.37 -8.32 6.59
CA GLU A 60 -13.91 -7.93 7.94
C GLU A 60 -12.40 -7.70 8.01
N TYR A 61 -11.63 -8.35 7.12
CA TYR A 61 -10.18 -8.27 7.07
C TYR A 61 -9.66 -7.18 6.11
N TRP A 62 -10.51 -6.24 5.67
CA TRP A 62 -10.13 -5.13 4.80
C TRP A 62 -8.89 -4.38 5.28
N TYR A 63 -8.72 -4.22 6.60
CA TYR A 63 -7.57 -3.55 7.21
C TYR A 63 -6.24 -4.27 6.93
N LEU A 64 -6.26 -5.58 6.65
CA LEU A 64 -5.06 -6.33 6.26
C LEU A 64 -4.48 -5.84 4.94
N ALA A 65 -5.27 -5.22 4.05
CA ALA A 65 -4.75 -4.60 2.84
C ALA A 65 -3.68 -3.54 3.12
N PHE A 66 -3.82 -2.77 4.20
CA PHE A 66 -2.82 -1.78 4.61
C PHE A 66 -1.56 -2.40 5.24
N PHE A 67 -1.66 -3.65 5.72
CA PHE A 67 -0.51 -4.42 6.21
C PHE A 67 0.18 -5.17 5.08
N ILE A 68 -0.58 -5.72 4.12
CA ILE A 68 -0.06 -6.37 2.91
C ILE A 68 0.70 -5.35 2.06
N ASP A 69 0.17 -4.12 1.94
CA ASP A 69 0.94 -2.99 1.46
C ASP A 69 1.82 -2.45 2.61
N PHE A 70 2.86 -3.22 2.96
CA PHE A 70 3.83 -2.96 4.04
C PHE A 70 4.49 -1.57 3.98
N GLY A 71 4.28 -0.81 2.91
CA GLY A 71 4.75 0.55 2.79
C GLY A 71 3.69 1.64 3.06
N CYS A 72 2.43 1.31 3.32
CA CYS A 72 1.43 2.31 3.73
C CYS A 72 1.67 2.81 5.17
N ILE A 73 1.73 1.90 6.15
CA ILE A 73 1.79 2.28 7.57
C ILE A 73 3.24 2.38 8.08
N PRO A 74 4.10 1.36 7.95
CA PRO A 74 5.49 1.44 8.42
C PRO A 74 6.30 2.54 7.73
N CYS A 75 6.27 2.66 6.41
CA CYS A 75 7.04 3.70 5.71
C CYS A 75 6.48 5.10 5.96
N LEU A 76 5.17 5.27 6.16
CA LEU A 76 4.60 6.57 6.55
C LEU A 76 5.04 6.92 7.96
N VAL A 77 5.00 5.98 8.92
CA VAL A 77 5.46 6.20 10.30
C VAL A 77 6.96 6.52 10.32
N ILE A 78 7.80 5.76 9.64
CA ILE A 78 9.25 5.99 9.57
C ILE A 78 9.56 7.31 8.85
N GLY A 79 8.92 7.56 7.71
CA GLY A 79 9.11 8.78 6.92
C GLY A 79 8.68 10.05 7.67
N VAL A 80 7.54 10.02 8.36
CA VAL A 80 7.06 11.11 9.22
C VAL A 80 8.00 11.30 10.40
N SER A 81 8.38 10.22 11.09
CA SER A 81 9.30 10.27 12.23
C SER A 81 10.66 10.86 11.84
N TYR A 82 11.21 10.45 10.70
CA TYR A 82 12.47 10.99 10.18
C TYR A 82 12.37 12.49 9.85
N LYS A 83 11.27 12.93 9.22
CA LYS A 83 11.03 14.35 8.93
C LYS A 83 10.90 15.17 10.21
N ILE A 84 10.16 14.67 11.21
CA ILE A 84 9.99 15.32 12.51
C ILE A 84 11.35 15.48 13.19
N ILE A 85 12.15 14.41 13.30
CA ILE A 85 13.49 14.45 13.90
C ILE A 85 14.38 15.48 13.19
N LYS A 86 14.27 15.60 11.87
CA LYS A 86 15.05 16.57 11.08
C LYS A 86 14.59 18.03 11.27
N ILE A 87 13.33 18.28 11.64
CA ILE A 87 12.82 19.64 11.94
C ILE A 87 13.34 20.12 13.30
N PHE A 88 13.47 19.22 14.27
CA PHE A 88 13.88 19.54 15.64
C PHE A 88 15.40 19.47 15.87
N LYS A 89 16.20 19.21 14.83
CA LYS A 89 17.66 19.09 14.90
C LYS A 89 18.31 20.13 14.01
#